data_AF-A0A537UXC6-F1
#
_entry.id   AF-A0A537UXC6-F1
#
_cell.length_a   1.000
_cell.length_b   1.000
_cell.length_c   1.000
_cell.angle_alpha   90.00
_cell.angle_beta   90.00
_cell.angle_gamma   90.00
#
_symmetry.space_group_name_H-M   'P 1'
#
loop_
_entity.id
_entity.type
_entity.pdbx_description
1 polymer ?
#
loop_
_entity_poly.entity_id
_entity_poly.type
_entity_poly.pdbx_seq_one_letter_code
_entity_poly.pdbx_strand_id
1 'polypeptide(L)' 'MATTGASDYGLKVIEATRVNTNSAFDFCTELMTVKSFSEVIELSTAHSRKQFEAVAAQTKELGALAQRSRPRPSSR' A
#
# COMPACT_ATOMS: atom_id res chain seq x y z
N MET A 1 -14.56 15.61 17.52
CA MET A 1 -14.41 14.71 16.36
C MET A 1 -12.96 14.25 16.28
N ALA A 2 -12.57 13.28 17.10
CA ALA A 2 -11.25 12.63 17.04
C ALA A 2 -11.37 11.18 16.53
N THR A 3 -12.59 10.66 16.43
CA THR A 3 -12.89 9.30 16.00
C THR A 3 -12.79 9.13 14.48
N THR A 4 -13.25 10.09 13.68
CA THR A 4 -13.25 10.00 12.22
C THR A 4 -11.84 9.85 11.62
N GLY A 5 -10.86 10.61 12.12
CA GLY A 5 -9.47 10.53 11.60
C GLY A 5 -8.78 9.20 11.94
N ALA A 6 -9.05 8.62 13.11
CA ALA A 6 -8.53 7.31 13.49
C ALA A 6 -9.23 6.18 12.73
N SER A 7 -10.55 6.28 12.51
CA SER A 7 -11.32 5.34 11.69
C SER A 7 -10.91 5.38 10.21
N ASP A 8 -10.69 6.56 9.64
CA ASP A 8 -10.22 6.73 8.25
C ASP A 8 -8.81 6.16 8.07
N TYR A 9 -7.91 6.43 9.03
CA TYR A 9 -6.57 5.84 9.04
C TYR A 9 -6.63 4.31 9.13
N GLY A 10 -7.46 3.76 10.03
CA GLY A 10 -7.65 2.31 10.18
C GLY A 10 -8.21 1.64 8.93
N LEU A 11 -9.23 2.24 8.29
CA LEU A 11 -9.76 1.77 7.02
C LEU A 11 -8.70 1.75 5.93
N LYS A 12 -7.84 2.78 5.88
CA LYS A 12 -6.77 2.89 4.88
C LYS A 12 -5.69 1.84 5.06
N VAL A 13 -5.33 1.52 6.30
CA VAL A 13 -4.41 0.40 6.60
C VAL A 13 -5.01 -0.93 6.14
N ILE A 14 -6.30 -1.18 6.41
CA ILE A 14 -6.97 -2.42 5.98
C ILE A 14 -7.02 -2.52 4.45
N GLU A 15 -7.31 -1.41 3.76
CA GLU A 15 -7.28 -1.34 2.30
C GLU A 15 -5.87 -1.63 1.76
N ALA A 16 -4.84 -1.01 2.34
CA ALA A 16 -3.44 -1.26 1.99
C ALA A 16 -3.06 -2.74 2.18
N THR A 17 -3.45 -3.36 3.30
CA THR A 17 -3.24 -4.79 3.53
C THR A 17 -3.91 -5.64 2.46
N ARG A 18 -5.19 -5.37 2.13
CA ARG A 18 -5.91 -6.10 1.08
C ARG A 18 -5.20 -6.01 -0.27
N VAL A 19 -4.81 -4.80 -0.68
CA VAL A 19 -4.11 -4.57 -1.96
C VAL A 19 -2.78 -5.33 -1.99
N ASN A 20 -2.02 -5.28 -0.89
CA ASN A 20 -0.73 -5.97 -0.80
C ASN A 20 -0.91 -7.49 -0.83
N THR A 21 -1.88 -8.03 -0.09
CA THR A 21 -2.20 -9.46 -0.09
C THR A 21 -2.64 -9.96 -1.46
N ASN A 22 -3.55 -9.24 -2.13
CA ASN A 22 -3.99 -9.60 -3.49
C ASN A 22 -2.81 -9.59 -4.45
N SER A 23 -1.98 -8.54 -4.42
CA SER A 23 -0.85 -8.45 -5.33
C SER A 23 0.21 -9.52 -5.08
N ALA A 24 0.41 -9.97 -3.84
CA ALA A 24 1.27 -11.10 -3.52
C ALA A 24 0.69 -12.42 -4.06
N PHE A 25 -0.63 -12.61 -3.96
CA PHE A 25 -1.30 -13.79 -4.48
C PHE A 25 -1.28 -13.84 -6.02
N ASP A 26 -1.50 -12.70 -6.67
CA ASP A 26 -1.37 -12.55 -8.12
C ASP A 26 0.04 -12.94 -8.57
N PHE A 27 1.07 -12.42 -7.88
CA PHE A 27 2.47 -12.74 -8.18
C PHE A 27 2.78 -14.23 -7.99
N CYS A 28 2.33 -14.85 -6.90
CA CYS A 28 2.48 -16.29 -6.70
C CYS A 28 1.76 -17.10 -7.79
N THR A 29 0.57 -16.65 -8.21
CA THR A 29 -0.20 -17.30 -9.27
C THR A 29 0.53 -17.20 -10.60
N GLU A 30 1.02 -16.02 -10.96
CA GLU A 30 1.78 -15.79 -12.17
C GLU A 30 3.10 -16.59 -12.17
N LEU A 31 3.80 -16.65 -11.02
CA LEU A 31 5.02 -17.47 -10.84
C LEU A 31 4.78 -18.97 -11.07
N MET A 32 3.58 -19.49 -10.82
CA MET A 32 3.28 -20.90 -11.11
C MET A 32 3.07 -21.17 -12.60
N THR A 33 2.86 -20.12 -13.41
CA THR A 33 2.55 -20.25 -14.84
C THR A 33 3.74 -19.99 -15.77
N VAL A 34 4.80 -19.36 -15.26
CA VAL A 34 6.02 -19.07 -16.02
C VAL A 34 6.74 -20.36 -16.43
N LYS A 35 7.30 -20.37 -17.63
CA LYS A 35 7.93 -21.55 -18.26
C LYS A 35 9.44 -21.42 -18.36
N SER A 36 9.98 -20.25 -18.05
CA SER A 36 11.41 -19.99 -18.15
C SER A 36 11.91 -19.10 -17.02
N PHE A 37 13.21 -19.17 -16.74
CA PHE A 37 13.85 -18.32 -15.75
C PHE A 37 13.82 -16.83 -16.14
N SER A 38 13.88 -16.50 -17.43
CA SER A 38 13.75 -15.12 -17.91
C SER A 38 12.39 -14.51 -17.55
N GLU A 39 11.31 -15.27 -17.74
CA GLU A 39 9.96 -14.86 -17.35
C GLU A 39 9.84 -14.63 -15.84
N VAL A 40 10.50 -15.44 -15.01
CA VAL A 40 10.56 -15.22 -13.54
C VAL A 40 11.20 -13.88 -13.20
N ILE A 41 12.31 -13.52 -13.87
CA ILE A 41 13.03 -12.27 -13.63
C ILE A 41 12.18 -11.07 -14.07
N GLU A 42 11.57 -11.14 -15.25
CA GLU A 42 10.66 -10.10 -15.74
C GLU A 42 9.48 -9.91 -14.79
N LEU A 43 8.84 -11.00 -14.37
CA LEU A 43 7.72 -10.99 -13.45
C LEU A 43 8.10 -10.42 -12.08
N SER A 44 9.24 -10.85 -11.52
CA SER A 44 9.72 -10.38 -10.21
C SER A 44 10.09 -8.89 -10.26
N THR A 45 10.67 -8.44 -11.37
CA THR A 45 11.02 -7.02 -11.58
C THR A 45 9.75 -6.17 -11.71
N ALA A 46 8.76 -6.64 -12.47
CA ALA A 46 7.48 -5.97 -12.63
C ALA A 46 6.71 -5.89 -11.30
N HIS A 47 6.64 -7.00 -10.55
CA HIS A 47 6.01 -7.05 -9.24
C HIS A 47 6.70 -6.11 -8.25
N SER A 48 8.03 -6.11 -8.20
CA SER A 48 8.81 -5.22 -7.32
C SER A 48 8.56 -3.74 -7.62
N ARG A 49 8.50 -3.36 -8.90
CA ARG A 49 8.17 -1.98 -9.30
C ARG A 49 6.77 -1.59 -8.85
N LYS A 50 5.78 -2.44 -9.10
CA LYS A 50 4.38 -2.21 -8.72
C LYS A 50 4.23 -2.08 -7.20
N GLN A 51 4.89 -2.95 -6.43
CA GLN A 51 4.90 -2.88 -4.96
C GLN A 51 5.53 -1.58 -4.46
N PHE A 52 6.63 -1.15 -5.05
CA PHE A 52 7.27 0.10 -4.68
C PHE A 52 6.37 1.31 -4.92
N GLU A 53 5.71 1.39 -6.08
CA GLU A 53 4.75 2.45 -6.40
C GLU A 53 3.55 2.44 -5.45
N ALA A 54 3.02 1.27 -5.13
CA ALA A 54 1.92 1.11 -4.19
C ALA A 54 2.29 1.58 -2.77
N VAL A 55 3.45 1.16 -2.25
CA VAL A 55 3.93 1.58 -0.93
C VAL A 55 4.20 3.09 -0.89
N ALA A 56 4.78 3.66 -1.95
CA ALA A 56 5.01 5.09 -2.04
C ALA A 56 3.68 5.89 -2.04
N ALA A 57 2.66 5.41 -2.74
CA ALA A 57 1.32 5.99 -2.72
C ALA A 57 0.66 5.88 -1.34
N GLN A 58 0.65 4.68 -0.75
CA GLN A 58 0.10 4.41 0.58
C GLN A 58 0.77 5.30 1.64
N THR A 59 2.09 5.47 1.59
CA THR A 59 2.83 6.32 2.53
C THR A 59 2.43 7.79 2.42
N LYS A 60 2.25 8.31 1.19
CA LYS A 60 1.79 9.69 0.97
C LYS A 60 0.37 9.91 1.51
N GLU A 61 -0.53 8.97 1.27
CA GLU A 61 -1.91 9.03 1.74
C GLU A 61 -1.99 8.98 3.28
N LEU A 62 -1.26 8.05 3.90
CA LEU A 62 -1.20 7.93 5.37
C LEU A 62 -0.57 9.18 6.00
N GLY A 63 0.46 9.75 5.37
CA GLY A 63 1.06 11.03 5.80
C GLY A 63 0.08 12.19 5.74
N ALA A 64 -0.72 12.29 4.69
CA ALA A 64 -1.77 13.31 4.55
C ALA A 64 -2.86 13.16 5.61
N LEU A 65 -3.31 11.92 5.89
CA LEU A 65 -4.28 11.62 6.95
C LEU A 65 -3.73 11.99 8.33
N ALA A 66 -2.47 11.66 8.61
CA ALA A 66 -1.81 12.02 9.86
C ALA A 66 -1.72 13.55 10.04
N GLN A 67 -1.33 14.28 8.98
CA GLN A 67 -1.27 15.74 8.99
C GLN A 67 -2.63 16.38 9.28
N ARG A 68 -3.72 15.81 8.75
CA ARG A 68 -5.10 16.29 8.95
C ARG A 68 -5.61 16.04 10.37
N SER A 69 -5.10 15.00 11.03
CA SER A 69 -5.45 14.67 12.42
C SER A 69 -4.71 15.54 13.46
N ARG A 70 -3.68 16.31 13.05
CA ARG A 70 -2.89 17.14 13.95
C ARG A 70 -3.75 18.25 14.58
N PRO A 71 -3.80 18.38 15.92
CA PRO A 71 -4.50 19.47 16.58
C PRO A 71 -3.91 20.82 16.14
N ARG A 72 -4.78 21.79 15.79
CA ARG A 72 -4.36 23.16 15.47
C ARG A 72 -3.70 23.77 16.71
N PRO A 73 -2.54 24.46 16.61
CA PRO A 73 -1.92 25.09 17.77
C PRO A 73 -2.89 26.11 18.34
N SER A 74 -3.24 25.95 19.62
CA SER A 74 -4.02 26.91 20.37
C SER A 74 -3.17 28.16 20.55
N SER A 75 -3.46 29.20 19.75
CA SER A 75 -2.95 30.54 20.00
C SER A 75 -3.45 31.00 21.37
N ARG A 76 -2.55 31.10 22.34
CA ARG A 76 -2.71 31.90 23.56
C ARG A 76 -1.66 33.00 23.52
#